data_AF-A0AAV0WBV5-F1
#
_entry.id   AF-A0AAV0WBV5-F1
#
_cell.length_a   1.000
_cell.length_b   1.000
_cell.length_c   1.000
_cell.angle_alpha   90.00
_cell.angle_beta   90.00
_cell.angle_gamma   90.00
#
_symmetry.space_group_name_H-M   'P 1'
#
loop_
_entity.id
_entity.type
_entity.pdbx_description
1 polymer ?
#
loop_
_entity_poly.entity_id
_entity_poly.type
_entity_poly.pdbx_seq_one_letter_code
_entity_poly.pdbx_strand_id
1 'polypeptide(L)'
;MSFAAYLLNIEHRPHDYDPVIDRLGLQSLADRRININKVFLVKLINGSIDCPELLSKVNFKIPCVQVRSSYPFSIPLCTTNYSRNKPLNRMMRIANEDPSFSF
;
A
#
# COMPACT_ATOMS: atom_id res chain seq x y z
N MET A 1 -6.49 -16.87 12.32
CA MET A 1 -6.63 -18.08 13.16
C MET A 1 -5.29 -18.63 13.63
N SER A 2 -4.19 -18.48 12.88
CA SER A 2 -2.86 -18.99 13.30
C SER A 2 -2.35 -18.46 14.64
N PHE A 3 -2.53 -17.17 14.96
CA PHE A 3 -2.11 -16.63 16.26
C PHE A 3 -2.92 -17.19 17.44
N ALA A 4 -4.23 -17.38 17.26
CA ALA A 4 -5.08 -18.00 18.27
C ALA A 4 -4.73 -19.49 18.46
N ALA A 5 -4.49 -20.23 17.36
CA ALA A 5 -4.03 -21.61 17.41
C ALA A 5 -2.66 -21.74 18.10
N TYR A 6 -1.74 -20.81 17.83
CA TYR A 6 -0.45 -20.71 18.54
C TYR A 6 -0.66 -20.49 20.04
N LEU A 7 -1.51 -19.53 20.44
CA LEU A 7 -1.76 -19.23 21.85
C LEU A 7 -2.40 -20.42 22.59
N LEU A 8 -3.26 -21.17 21.90
CA LEU A 8 -3.97 -22.33 22.45
C LEU A 8 -3.21 -23.65 22.29
N ASN A 9 -1.99 -23.62 21.74
CA ASN A 9 -1.17 -24.78 21.44
C ASN A 9 -1.87 -25.86 20.58
N ILE A 10 -2.68 -25.41 19.62
CA ILE A 10 -3.38 -26.28 18.66
C ILE A 10 -2.52 -26.38 17.39
N GLU A 11 -2.20 -27.60 16.94
CA GLU A 11 -1.48 -27.81 15.68
C GLU A 11 -2.26 -27.19 14.52
N HIS A 12 -1.66 -26.22 13.85
CA HIS A 12 -2.25 -25.55 12.70
C HIS A 12 -1.23 -25.50 11.56
N ARG A 13 -1.34 -26.47 10.64
CA ARG A 13 -0.44 -26.55 9.49
C ARG A 13 -0.66 -25.37 8.54
N PRO A 14 0.41 -24.78 7.97
CA PRO A 14 0.27 -23.79 6.92
C PRO A 14 -0.52 -24.38 5.76
N HIS A 15 -1.60 -23.70 5.36
CA HIS A 15 -2.36 -24.10 4.19
C HIS A 15 -1.93 -23.25 3.01
N ASP A 16 -1.53 -23.92 1.93
CA ASP A 16 -1.35 -23.27 0.64
C ASP A 16 -2.72 -22.98 0.01
N TYR A 17 -3.05 -21.70 -0.16
CA TYR A 17 -4.31 -21.25 -0.72
C TYR A 17 -4.23 -20.96 -2.22
N ASP A 18 -3.04 -21.02 -2.83
CA ASP A 18 -2.82 -20.63 -4.22
C ASP A 18 -3.70 -21.45 -5.19
N PRO A 19 -3.86 -22.78 -5.06
CA PRO A 19 -4.73 -23.56 -5.96
C PRO A 19 -6.20 -23.13 -5.91
N VAL A 20 -6.68 -22.71 -4.73
CA VAL A 20 -8.07 -22.25 -4.55
C VAL A 20 -8.26 -20.88 -5.16
N ILE A 21 -7.28 -19.98 -4.96
CA ILE A 21 -7.26 -18.64 -5.55
C ILE A 21 -7.30 -18.75 -7.08
N ASP A 22 -6.46 -19.60 -7.65
CA ASP A 22 -6.39 -19.83 -9.10
C ASP A 22 -7.69 -20.42 -9.64
N ARG A 23 -8.27 -21.42 -8.94
CA ARG A 23 -9.51 -22.05 -9.36
C ARG A 23 -10.70 -21.08 -9.36
N LEU A 24 -10.70 -20.12 -8.45
CA LEU A 24 -11.73 -19.09 -8.35
C LEU A 24 -11.43 -17.84 -9.20
N GLY A 25 -10.27 -17.75 -9.84
CA GLY A 25 -9.84 -16.57 -10.59
C GLY A 25 -9.71 -15.33 -9.72
N LEU A 26 -9.36 -15.50 -8.44
CA LEU A 26 -9.23 -14.39 -7.50
C LEU A 26 -7.81 -13.83 -7.50
N GLN A 27 -7.68 -12.56 -7.14
CA GLN A 27 -6.39 -11.98 -6.77
C GLN A 27 -6.09 -12.26 -5.30
N SER A 28 -4.80 -12.37 -4.97
CA SER A 28 -4.38 -12.49 -3.58
C SER A 28 -4.86 -11.30 -2.75
N LEU A 29 -5.08 -11.52 -1.45
CA LEU A 29 -5.45 -10.44 -0.55
C LEU A 29 -4.39 -9.33 -0.50
N ALA A 30 -3.12 -9.68 -0.69
CA ALA A 30 -2.01 -8.73 -0.74
C ALA A 30 -2.15 -7.80 -1.95
N ASP A 31 -2.40 -8.35 -3.14
CA ASP A 31 -2.54 -7.58 -4.39
C ASP A 31 -3.75 -6.66 -4.33
N ARG A 32 -4.89 -7.18 -3.85
CA ARG A 32 -6.11 -6.39 -3.67
C ARG A 32 -5.89 -5.21 -2.73
N ARG A 33 -5.16 -5.41 -1.62
CA ARG A 33 -4.81 -4.33 -0.69
C ARG A 33 -3.92 -3.29 -1.36
N ILE A 34 -2.90 -3.72 -2.12
CA ILE A 34 -2.01 -2.80 -2.88
C ILE A 34 -2.84 -1.97 -3.86
N ASN A 35 -3.73 -2.60 -4.62
CA ASN A 35 -4.57 -1.92 -5.60
C ASN A 35 -5.49 -0.87 -4.94
N ILE A 36 -6.18 -1.23 -3.85
CA ILE A 36 -7.03 -0.29 -3.11
C ILE A 36 -6.23 0.91 -2.57
N ASN A 37 -5.00 0.69 -2.10
CA ASN A 37 -4.12 1.76 -1.63
C ASN A 37 -3.81 2.76 -2.76
N LYS A 38 -3.52 2.26 -3.98
CA LYS A 38 -3.28 3.12 -5.16
C LYS A 38 -4.54 3.87 -5.58
N VAL A 39 -5.68 3.16 -5.72
CA VAL A 39 -6.97 3.75 -6.12
C VAL A 39 -7.41 4.84 -5.14
N PHE A 40 -7.26 4.60 -3.82
CA PHE A 40 -7.58 5.60 -2.81
C PHE A 40 -6.72 6.85 -2.98
N LEU A 41 -5.40 6.68 -3.14
CA LEU A 41 -4.47 7.80 -3.29
C LEU A 41 -4.77 8.63 -4.55
N VAL A 42 -5.04 7.99 -5.69
CA VAL A 42 -5.43 8.69 -6.93
C VAL A 42 -6.74 9.46 -6.74
N LYS A 43 -7.75 8.83 -6.12
CA LYS A 43 -9.03 9.50 -5.86
C LYS A 43 -8.90 10.70 -4.92
N LEU A 44 -7.99 10.63 -3.95
CA LEU A 44 -7.68 11.74 -3.07
C LEU A 44 -7.01 12.90 -3.82
N ILE A 45 -6.08 12.61 -4.73
CA ILE A 45 -5.35 13.62 -5.51
C ILE A 45 -6.28 14.26 -6.55
N ASN A 46 -7.10 13.47 -7.24
CA ASN A 46 -7.96 13.95 -8.33
C ASN A 46 -9.28 14.56 -7.82
N GLY A 47 -9.42 14.79 -6.50
CA GLY A 47 -10.58 15.43 -5.90
C GLY A 47 -11.86 14.58 -5.90
N SER A 48 -11.79 13.30 -6.29
CA SER A 48 -12.93 12.37 -6.14
C SER A 48 -13.25 12.10 -4.67
N ILE A 49 -12.26 12.23 -3.79
CA ILE A 49 -12.42 12.29 -2.34
C ILE A 49 -12.07 13.72 -1.93
N ASP A 50 -13.09 14.51 -1.58
CA ASP A 50 -12.90 15.88 -1.12
C ASP A 50 -12.51 15.90 0.36
N CYS A 51 -11.19 15.87 0.62
CA CYS A 51 -10.63 15.96 1.96
C CYS A 51 -9.29 16.72 1.92
N PRO A 52 -9.32 18.06 1.89
CA PRO A 52 -8.11 18.87 1.79
C PRO A 52 -7.17 18.68 3.00
N GLU A 53 -7.72 18.42 4.20
CA GLU A 53 -6.93 18.13 5.40
C GLU A 53 -6.12 16.84 5.30
N LEU A 54 -6.62 15.85 4.57
CA LEU A 54 -5.90 14.60 4.34
C LEU A 54 -4.91 14.77 3.19
N LEU A 55 -5.30 15.47 2.12
CA LEU A 55 -4.45 15.78 0.99
C LEU A 55 -3.22 16.62 1.41
N SER A 56 -3.39 17.56 2.34
CA SER A 56 -2.29 18.38 2.87
C SER A 56 -1.20 17.58 3.61
N LYS A 57 -1.50 16.34 4.02
CA LYS A 57 -0.56 15.41 4.64
C LYS A 57 0.20 14.54 3.64
N VAL A 58 -0.12 14.63 2.34
CA VAL A 58 0.58 13.93 1.26
C VAL A 58 1.84 14.71 0.90
N ASN A 59 2.99 14.05 0.97
CA ASN A 59 4.28 14.68 0.71
C ASN A 59 4.64 14.53 -0.78
N PHE A 60 4.27 15.51 -1.60
CA PHE A 60 4.68 15.52 -3.01
C PHE A 60 6.17 15.81 -3.13
N LYS A 61 6.82 15.09 -4.06
CA LYS A 61 8.20 15.34 -4.45
C LYS A 61 8.21 15.98 -5.83
N ILE A 62 8.48 17.28 -5.86
CA ILE A 62 8.57 18.07 -7.09
C ILE A 62 10.04 18.14 -7.50
N PRO A 63 10.46 17.49 -8.60
CA PRO A 63 11.83 17.61 -9.07
C PRO A 63 12.09 18.99 -9.68
N CYS A 64 13.13 19.69 -9.22
CA CYS A 64 13.55 20.96 -9.82
C CYS A 64 14.31 20.78 -11.14
N VAL A 65 14.80 19.56 -11.41
CA VAL A 65 15.60 19.22 -12.60
C VAL A 65 15.15 17.84 -13.08
N GLN A 66 15.20 17.61 -14.39
CA GLN A 66 14.83 16.34 -14.99
C GLN A 66 15.78 15.22 -14.51
N VAL A 67 15.26 14.32 -13.68
CA VAL A 67 15.97 13.15 -13.15
C VAL A 67 15.53 11.88 -13.88
N ARG A 68 16.46 10.93 -14.05
CA ARG A 68 16.20 9.63 -14.72
C ARG A 68 15.23 8.73 -13.94
N SER A 69 15.07 8.97 -12.64
CA SER A 69 14.11 8.30 -11.78
C SER A 69 13.37 9.38 -10.98
N SER A 70 12.12 9.59 -11.35
CA SER A 70 11.24 10.54 -10.68
C SER A 70 10.22 9.77 -9.85
N TYR A 71 10.29 9.95 -8.54
CA TYR A 71 9.30 9.40 -7.62
C TYR A 71 8.31 10.51 -7.26
N PRO A 72 6.99 10.30 -7.37
CA PRO A 72 6.01 11.35 -7.11
C PRO A 72 5.94 11.79 -5.65
N PHE A 73 6.34 10.93 -4.69
CA PHE A 73 6.20 11.21 -3.27
C PHE A 73 7.51 11.17 -2.49
N SER A 74 7.60 11.99 -1.44
CA SER A 74 8.68 11.97 -0.45
C SER A 74 8.26 11.13 0.77
N ILE A 75 8.94 10.01 0.99
CA ILE A 75 8.62 9.09 2.10
C ILE A 75 9.36 9.53 3.37
N PRO A 76 8.65 9.80 4.49
CA PRO A 76 9.31 10.13 5.75
C PRO A 76 10.19 8.98 6.25
N LEU A 77 11.35 9.31 6.81
CA LEU A 77 12.17 8.34 7.52
C LEU A 77 11.41 7.83 8.77
N CYS A 78 11.28 6.52 8.89
CA CYS A 78 10.53 5.88 9.97
C CYS A 78 11.44 4.95 10.77
N THR A 79 11.44 5.10 12.10
CA THR A 79 12.26 4.28 13.02
C THR A 79 11.58 2.97 13.43
N THR A 80 10.26 2.86 13.25
CA THR A 80 9.49 1.67 13.61
C THR A 80 8.65 1.14 12.46
N ASN A 81 8.36 -0.16 12.47
CA ASN A 81 7.45 -0.80 11.52
C ASN A 81 6.04 -0.19 11.59
N TYR A 82 5.61 0.24 12.78
CA TYR A 82 4.33 0.93 12.94
C TYR A 82 4.31 2.25 12.18
N SER A 83 5.31 3.11 12.37
CA SER A 83 5.43 4.38 11.66
C SER A 83 5.59 4.21 10.15
N ARG A 84 6.35 3.20 9.71
CA ARG A 84 6.55 2.83 8.30
C ARG A 84 5.26 2.37 7.61
N ASN A 85 4.35 1.75 8.37
CA ASN A 85 3.07 1.23 7.88
C ASN A 85 1.88 2.13 8.19
N LYS A 86 2.11 3.38 8.63
CA LYS A 86 1.07 4.40 8.65
C LYS A 86 0.44 4.52 7.25
N PRO A 87 -0.90 4.72 7.15
CA PRO A 87 -1.62 4.62 5.87
C PRO A 87 -1.01 5.45 4.74
N LEU A 88 -0.78 6.76 4.96
CA LEU A 88 -0.20 7.64 3.94
C LEU A 88 1.23 7.22 3.55
N ASN A 89 2.09 6.94 4.52
CA ASN A 89 3.47 6.49 4.27
C ASN A 89 3.51 5.20 3.44
N ARG A 90 2.60 4.28 3.74
CA ARG A 90 2.45 3.03 3.00
C ARG A 90 1.96 3.27 1.58
N MET A 91 0.90 4.07 1.40
CA MET A 91 0.33 4.38 0.08
C MET A 91 1.32 5.09 -0.82
N MET A 92 2.00 6.12 -0.32
CA MET A 92 3.03 6.84 -1.07
C MET A 92 4.19 5.93 -1.47
N ARG A 93 4.61 5.01 -0.59
CA ARG A 93 5.67 4.05 -0.90
C ARG A 93 5.25 3.05 -1.99
N ILE A 94 4.06 2.48 -1.87
CA ILE A 94 3.48 1.57 -2.88
C ILE A 94 3.39 2.26 -4.24
N ALA A 95 3.03 3.55 -4.26
CA ALA A 95 2.97 4.33 -5.50
C ALA A 95 4.35 4.59 -6.10
N ASN A 96 5.36 4.91 -5.28
CA ASN A 96 6.74 5.10 -5.75
C ASN A 96 7.38 3.81 -6.30
N GLU A 97 6.96 2.65 -5.80
CA GLU A 97 7.43 1.34 -6.26
C GLU A 97 6.80 0.91 -7.61
N ASP A 98 5.74 1.61 -8.06
CA ASP A 98 5.03 1.31 -9.29
C ASP A 98 5.38 2.31 -10.41
N PRO A 99 6.14 1.91 -11.44
CA PRO A 99 6.50 2.78 -12.55
C PRO A 99 5.30 3.25 -13.39
N SER A 100 4.16 2.54 -13.31
CA SER A 100 2.94 2.88 -14.04
C SER A 100 2.03 3.84 -13.27
N PHE A 101 2.38 4.20 -12.03
CA PHE A 101 1.57 5.07 -11.21
C PHE A 101 1.64 6.52 -11.71
N SER A 102 0.51 7.04 -12.16
CA SER A 102 0.29 8.45 -12.51
C SER A 102 -1.04 8.93 -11.92
N PHE A 103 -1.12 10.22 -11.58
CA PHE A 103 -2.35 10.89 -11.14
C PHE A 103 -2.86 11.84 -12.22
#